data_AF-A0A316F8Y0-F1
#
_entry.id   AF-A0A316F8Y0-F1
#
_cell.length_a   1.000
_cell.length_b   1.000
_cell.length_c   1.000
_cell.angle_alpha   90.00
_cell.angle_beta   90.00
_cell.angle_gamma   90.00
#
_symmetry.space_group_name_H-M   'P 1'
#
loop_
_entity.id
_entity.type
_entity.pdbx_description
1 polymer ?
#
loop_
_entity_poly.entity_id
_entity_poly.type
_entity_poly.pdbx_seq_one_letter_code
_entity_poly.pdbx_strand_id
1 'polypeptide(L)'
;MKRLISVTLLASALAPAAALAADPPYQGAPRGLTREEVRADLEAWEKAGLRNRYRGDGAPPFFDPSLQKQLAEYQRLRATTVPATAPPSSGGG
;
A
#
# COMPACT_ATOMS: atom_id res chain seq x y z
N MET A 1 3.71 -31.92 -55.20
CA MET A 1 4.45 -30.63 -55.22
C MET A 1 4.06 -29.86 -53.96
N LYS A 2 4.98 -29.75 -52.98
CA LYS A 2 4.73 -29.11 -51.68
C LYS A 2 4.73 -27.59 -51.85
N ARG A 3 3.71 -26.89 -51.36
CA ARG A 3 3.62 -25.43 -51.35
C ARG A 3 4.51 -24.88 -50.22
N LEU A 4 5.49 -24.06 -50.59
CA LEU A 4 6.30 -23.28 -49.65
C LEU A 4 5.45 -22.12 -49.14
N ILE A 5 5.10 -22.15 -47.85
CA ILE A 5 4.42 -21.02 -47.18
C ILE A 5 5.53 -20.13 -46.64
N SER A 6 5.65 -18.94 -47.23
CA SER A 6 6.49 -17.85 -46.77
C SER A 6 6.06 -17.43 -45.37
N VAL A 7 6.92 -17.65 -44.37
CA VAL A 7 6.75 -17.10 -43.03
C VAL A 7 7.25 -15.66 -43.07
N THR A 8 6.33 -14.71 -43.01
CA THR A 8 6.63 -13.30 -42.78
C THR A 8 7.25 -13.17 -41.40
N LEU A 9 8.52 -12.75 -41.36
CA LEU A 9 9.25 -12.43 -40.13
C LEU A 9 8.53 -11.30 -39.37
N LEU A 10 7.91 -11.65 -38.24
CA LEU A 10 7.36 -10.69 -37.30
C LEU A 10 8.53 -10.08 -36.51
N ALA A 11 8.96 -8.88 -36.91
CA ALA A 11 9.94 -8.09 -36.16
C ALA A 11 9.34 -7.70 -34.80
N SER A 12 9.72 -8.42 -33.74
CA SER A 12 9.39 -8.04 -32.37
C SER A 12 10.28 -6.87 -31.96
N ALA A 13 9.67 -5.71 -31.78
CA ALA A 13 10.34 -4.52 -31.26
C ALA A 13 10.86 -4.79 -29.84
N LEU A 14 12.18 -4.68 -29.67
CA LEU A 14 12.85 -4.68 -28.38
C LEU A 14 12.46 -3.38 -27.64
N ALA A 15 11.53 -3.46 -26.68
CA ALA A 15 11.23 -2.35 -25.78
C ALA A 15 12.40 -2.18 -24.78
N PRO A 16 12.86 -0.94 -24.50
CA PRO A 16 13.99 -0.72 -23.61
C PRO A 16 13.59 -1.03 -22.16
N ALA A 17 14.36 -1.92 -21.53
CA ALA A 17 14.28 -2.28 -20.11
C ALA A 17 14.92 -1.18 -19.23
N ALA A 18 14.42 0.05 -19.32
CA ALA A 18 14.91 1.20 -18.55
C ALA A 18 13.75 2.04 -17.99
N ALA A 19 12.93 1.44 -17.15
CA ALA A 19 11.90 2.17 -16.38
C ALA A 19 11.63 1.53 -15.00
N LEU A 20 12.65 0.95 -14.37
CA LEU A 20 12.56 0.35 -13.03
C LEU A 20 13.59 1.00 -12.08
N ALA A 21 13.64 2.33 -12.03
CA ALA A 21 14.41 3.04 -10.98
C ALA A 21 14.01 4.52 -10.82
N ALA A 22 12.79 4.92 -11.21
CA ALA A 22 12.28 6.20 -10.74
C ALA A 22 11.56 5.93 -9.42
N ASP A 23 12.24 6.22 -8.30
CA ASP A 23 11.51 6.46 -7.05
C ASP A 23 10.41 7.48 -7.37
N PRO A 24 9.14 7.20 -7.04
CA PRO A 24 8.09 8.19 -7.23
C PRO A 24 8.54 9.48 -6.51
N PRO A 25 8.49 10.65 -7.16
CA PRO A 25 8.87 11.89 -6.50
C PRO A 25 8.08 11.99 -5.20
N TYR A 26 8.77 12.21 -4.07
CA TYR A 26 8.15 12.34 -2.76
C TYR A 26 7.03 13.38 -2.84
N GLN A 27 5.78 12.91 -2.91
CA GLN A 27 4.62 13.76 -3.16
C GLN A 27 4.26 14.51 -1.87
N GLY A 28 4.96 15.62 -1.64
CA GLY A 28 4.64 16.59 -0.60
C GLY A 28 5.08 16.19 0.81
N ALA A 29 5.31 17.20 1.65
CA ALA A 29 5.45 16.99 3.08
C ALA A 29 4.24 16.18 3.59
N PRO A 30 4.45 15.17 4.45
CA PRO A 30 3.36 14.36 4.93
C PRO A 30 2.38 15.27 5.64
N ARG A 31 1.11 15.29 5.18
CA ARG A 31 0.07 16.07 5.85
C ARG A 31 0.02 15.64 7.31
N GLY A 32 -0.07 16.61 8.22
CA GLY A 32 -0.33 16.31 9.62
C GLY A 32 -1.63 15.52 9.76
N LEU A 33 -1.64 14.50 10.62
CA LEU A 33 -2.85 13.76 10.96
C LEU A 33 -3.70 14.58 11.93
N THR A 34 -5.02 14.61 11.71
CA THR A 34 -5.94 15.18 12.70
C THR A 34 -6.10 14.24 13.90
N ARG A 35 -6.61 14.77 15.02
CA ARG A 35 -6.89 13.96 16.22
C ARG A 35 -7.91 12.86 15.93
N GLU A 36 -8.90 13.17 15.10
CA GLU A 36 -9.95 12.26 14.67
C GLU A 36 -9.36 11.10 13.86
N GLU A 37 -8.46 11.40 12.91
CA GLU A 37 -7.78 10.38 12.12
C GLU A 37 -6.92 9.45 12.98
N VAL A 38 -6.18 10.02 13.94
CA VAL A 38 -5.38 9.22 14.88
C VAL A 38 -6.29 8.32 15.73
N ARG A 39 -7.43 8.82 16.22
CA ARG A 39 -8.37 7.99 16.99
C ARG A 39 -8.92 6.83 16.15
N ALA A 40 -9.32 7.11 14.92
CA ALA A 40 -9.84 6.12 13.99
C ALA A 40 -8.80 5.02 13.68
N ASP A 41 -7.54 5.41 13.47
CA ASP A 41 -6.42 4.51 13.25
C ASP A 41 -6.17 3.59 14.47
N LEU A 42 -6.20 4.16 15.67
CA LEU A 42 -6.06 3.41 16.93
C LEU A 42 -7.21 2.43 17.17
N GLU A 43 -8.45 2.80 16.82
CA GLU A 43 -9.58 1.88 16.90
C GLU A 43 -9.45 0.71 15.92
N ALA A 44 -8.98 0.96 14.69
CA ALA A 44 -8.69 -0.10 13.72
C ALA A 44 -7.57 -1.02 14.20
N TRP A 45 -6.52 -0.45 14.79
CA TRP A 45 -5.40 -1.19 15.39
C TRP A 45 -5.87 -2.11 16.53
N GLU A 46 -6.77 -1.61 17.39
CA GLU A 46 -7.32 -2.37 18.50
C GLU A 46 -8.26 -3.48 18.03
N LYS A 47 -9.19 -3.19 17.09
CA LYS A 47 -10.10 -4.17 16.49
C LYS A 47 -9.37 -5.32 15.79
N ALA A 48 -8.21 -5.03 15.20
CA ALA A 48 -7.34 -6.04 14.60
C ALA A 48 -6.56 -6.89 15.64
N GLY A 49 -6.66 -6.60 16.93
CA GLY A 49 -5.97 -7.32 18.00
C GLY A 49 -4.49 -6.95 18.17
N LEU A 50 -4.01 -5.92 17.47
CA LEU A 50 -2.60 -5.54 17.46
C LEU A 50 -2.19 -4.81 18.77
N ARG A 51 -3.14 -4.18 19.48
CA ARG A 51 -2.88 -3.52 20.77
C ARG A 51 -2.30 -4.49 21.81
N ASN A 52 -2.92 -5.65 22.00
CA ASN A 52 -2.45 -6.63 22.98
C ASN A 52 -1.18 -7.32 22.54
N ARG A 53 -1.01 -7.47 21.22
CA ARG A 53 0.15 -8.11 20.62
C ARG A 53 1.44 -7.30 20.78
N TYR A 54 1.35 -5.98 20.66
CA TYR A 54 2.47 -5.04 20.87
C TYR A 54 2.48 -4.44 22.28
N ARG A 55 1.90 -5.14 23.26
CA ARG A 55 1.92 -4.70 24.66
C ARG A 55 3.25 -5.09 25.30
N GLY A 56 3.98 -4.12 25.85
CA GLY A 56 5.29 -4.32 26.48
C GLY A 56 6.46 -4.18 25.50
N ASP A 57 7.63 -4.70 25.86
CA ASP A 57 8.90 -4.41 25.17
C ASP A 57 9.19 -5.34 23.97
N GLY A 58 8.27 -6.26 23.66
CA GLY A 58 8.47 -7.27 22.61
C GLY A 58 7.65 -6.99 21.36
N ALA A 59 8.31 -6.85 20.21
CA ALA A 59 7.66 -7.04 18.92
C ALA A 59 7.46 -8.55 18.66
N PRO A 60 6.32 -8.97 18.10
CA PRO A 60 6.13 -10.36 17.69
C PRO A 60 7.11 -10.72 16.58
N PRO A 61 7.52 -12.00 16.48
CA PRO A 61 8.33 -12.45 15.36
C PRO A 61 7.59 -12.19 14.03
N PHE A 62 8.30 -11.60 13.06
CA PHE A 62 7.72 -11.21 11.77
C PHE A 62 7.13 -12.40 10.98
N PHE A 63 7.68 -13.60 11.19
CA PHE A 63 7.22 -14.84 10.56
C PHE A 63 6.01 -15.49 11.25
N ASP A 64 5.40 -14.84 12.25
CA ASP A 64 4.16 -15.30 12.87
C ASP A 64 2.98 -15.20 11.86
N PRO A 65 2.39 -16.33 11.42
CA PRO A 65 1.27 -16.29 10.48
C PRO A 65 0.04 -15.56 11.04
N SER A 66 -0.11 -15.55 12.38
CA SER A 66 -1.20 -14.84 13.02
C SER A 66 -0.96 -13.33 13.02
N LEU A 67 0.29 -12.84 12.95
CA LEU A 67 0.61 -11.42 12.75
C LEU A 67 0.17 -10.96 11.37
N GLN A 68 0.46 -11.76 10.34
CA GLN A 68 0.03 -11.46 8.96
C GLN A 68 -1.49 -11.33 8.85
N LYS A 69 -2.25 -12.22 9.51
CA LYS A 69 -3.72 -12.14 9.54
C LYS A 69 -4.24 -10.86 10.20
N GLN A 70 -3.66 -10.48 11.35
CA GLN A 70 -4.07 -9.26 12.05
C GLN A 70 -3.70 -7.99 11.26
N LEU A 71 -2.54 -7.97 10.62
CA LEU A 71 -2.14 -6.85 9.76
C LEU A 71 -3.05 -6.72 8.53
N ALA A 72 -3.46 -7.83 7.92
CA ALA A 72 -4.43 -7.81 6.83
C ALA A 72 -5.79 -7.24 7.28
N GLU A 73 -6.26 -7.64 8.46
CA GLU A 73 -7.50 -7.10 9.03
C GLU A 73 -7.39 -5.62 9.38
N TYR A 74 -6.28 -5.19 9.97
CA TYR A 74 -5.99 -3.78 10.21
C TYR A 74 -6.04 -2.96 8.92
N GLN A 75 -5.40 -3.43 7.83
CA GLN A 75 -5.43 -2.76 6.54
C GLN A 75 -6.85 -2.65 5.98
N ARG A 76 -7.65 -3.72 6.09
CA ARG A 76 -9.05 -3.73 5.67
C ARG A 76 -9.87 -2.70 6.44
N LEU A 77 -9.74 -2.67 7.77
CA LEU A 77 -10.44 -1.70 8.63
C LEU A 77 -10.02 -0.27 8.31
N ARG A 78 -8.71 -0.04 8.18
CA ARG A 78 -8.16 1.28 7.86
C ARG A 78 -8.65 1.80 6.52
N ALA A 79 -8.76 0.95 5.49
CA ALA A 79 -9.31 1.32 4.19
C ALA A 79 -10.78 1.77 4.27
N THR A 80 -11.55 1.29 5.26
CA THR A 80 -12.93 1.72 5.49
C THR A 80 -13.06 2.97 6.36
N THR A 81 -11.98 3.35 7.05
CA THR A 81 -11.98 4.46 8.02
C THR A 81 -11.25 5.70 7.51
N VAL A 82 -10.26 5.55 6.64
CA VAL A 82 -9.67 6.68 5.92
C VAL A 82 -10.75 7.23 4.99
N PRO A 83 -11.24 8.47 5.19
CA PRO A 83 -12.14 9.07 4.22
C PRO A 83 -11.38 9.16 2.90
N ALA A 84 -11.87 8.45 1.88
CA ALA A 84 -11.46 8.69 0.52
C ALA A 84 -11.72 10.17 0.23
N THR A 85 -10.66 10.98 0.12
CA THR A 85 -10.70 12.41 -0.21
C THR A 85 -11.14 13.35 0.92
N ALA A 86 -10.22 13.70 1.82
CA ALA A 86 -10.25 15.04 2.43
C ALA A 86 -9.19 15.89 1.71
N PRO A 87 -9.55 16.88 0.86
CA PRO A 87 -8.58 17.85 0.35
C PRO A 87 -7.92 18.59 1.53
N PRO A 88 -6.70 19.12 1.37
CA PRO A 88 -6.10 19.94 2.41
C PRO A 88 -7.10 21.05 2.76
N SER A 89 -7.49 21.14 4.04
CA SER A 89 -8.14 22.35 4.54
C SER A 89 -7.23 23.52 4.18
N SER A 90 -7.63 24.27 3.16
CA SER A 90 -7.17 25.64 2.95
C SER A 90 -7.67 26.43 4.15
N GLY A 91 -6.89 26.36 5.23
CA GLY A 91 -7.06 27.23 6.39
C GLY A 91 -6.71 28.63 5.92
N GLY A 92 -7.75 29.38 5.57
CA GLY A 92 -7.64 30.81 5.32
C GLY A 92 -7.17 31.53 6.57
N GLY A 93 -6.29 32.50 6.35
CA GLY A 93 -5.79 33.49 7.30
C GLY A 93 -4.94 34.48 6.52
#